data_AF-A0A0S4X3S8-F1
#
_entry.id   AF-A0A0S4X3S8-F1
#
_cell.length_a   1.000
_cell.length_b   1.000
_cell.length_c   1.000
_cell.angle_alpha   90.00
_cell.angle_beta   90.00
_cell.angle_gamma   90.00
#
_symmetry.space_group_name_H-M   'P 1'
#
loop_
_entity.id
_entity.type
_entity.pdbx_description
1 polymer ?
#
loop_
_entity_poly.entity_id
_entity_poly.type
_entity_poly.pdbx_seq_one_letter_code
_entity_poly.pdbx_strand_id
1 'polypeptide(L)'
;MHANSALDVVGRFLHMGVDPYNFMSALIGIVSQRLLRLKCPECAPASPDPGSRSVGCPACRYTGYRGRTVVWEIVPVNDTIRELVIRREPLRLIREQSRQMGVVSLRDQAVRMVERGLTTFEEIDRVVSPNE
;
A
#
# COMPACT_ATOMS: atom_id res chain seq x y z
N MET A 1 10.42 9.70 3.39
CA MET A 1 9.48 10.72 2.86
C MET A 1 8.08 10.39 3.34
N HIS A 2 7.33 11.36 3.86
CA HIS A 2 5.91 11.16 4.13
C HIS A 2 5.11 11.40 2.85
N ALA A 3 4.61 10.32 2.26
CA ALA A 3 3.87 10.32 1.01
C ALA A 3 2.69 9.33 1.11
N ASN A 4 1.63 9.62 0.37
CA ASN A 4 0.44 8.78 0.40
C ASN A 4 0.61 7.55 -0.50
N SER A 5 1.39 7.69 -1.57
CA SER A 5 1.76 6.60 -2.49
C SER A 5 3.24 6.67 -2.91
N ALA A 6 3.73 5.63 -3.58
CA ALA A 6 5.09 5.59 -4.11
C ALA A 6 5.33 6.75 -5.11
N LEU A 7 4.31 7.10 -5.89
CA LEU A 7 4.45 8.07 -6.96
C LEU A 7 4.43 9.52 -6.46
N ASP A 8 3.80 9.80 -5.32
CA ASP A 8 3.81 11.14 -4.70
C ASP A 8 5.22 11.55 -4.24
N VAL A 9 6.09 10.56 -4.00
CA VAL A 9 7.50 10.81 -3.62
C VAL A 9 8.20 11.63 -4.71
N VAL A 10 8.00 11.26 -5.98
CA VAL A 10 8.57 11.97 -7.12
C VAL A 10 8.11 13.43 -7.13
N GLY A 11 6.80 13.66 -7.05
CA GLY A 11 6.25 15.02 -7.02
C GLY A 11 6.83 15.87 -5.88
N ARG A 12 6.96 15.29 -4.68
CA ARG A 12 7.54 15.99 -3.51
C ARG A 12 9.00 16.40 -3.71
N PHE A 13 9.83 15.54 -4.28
CA PHE A 13 11.23 15.88 -4.56
C PHE A 13 11.36 17.01 -5.59
N LEU A 14 10.52 16.99 -6.63
CA LEU A 14 10.49 18.07 -7.60
C LEU A 14 10.06 19.40 -6.97
N HIS A 15 9.07 19.38 -6.06
CA HIS A 15 8.66 20.57 -5.30
C HIS A 15 9.74 21.10 -4.35
N MET A 16 10.67 20.25 -3.89
CA MET A 16 11.82 20.66 -3.07
C MET A 16 12.98 21.23 -3.90
N GLY A 17 12.81 21.41 -5.21
CA GLY A 17 13.82 21.98 -6.10
C GLY A 17 14.93 21.00 -6.50
N VAL A 18 14.73 19.70 -6.30
CA VAL A 18 15.69 18.69 -6.76
C VAL A 18 15.60 18.57 -8.28
N ASP A 19 16.77 18.56 -8.93
CA ASP A 19 16.85 18.33 -10.37
C ASP A 19 16.26 16.95 -10.75
N PRO A 20 15.25 16.89 -11.64
CA PRO A 20 14.58 15.64 -11.99
C PRO A 20 15.54 14.59 -12.56
N TYR A 21 16.49 15.01 -13.39
CA TYR A 21 17.36 14.07 -14.09
C TYR A 21 18.32 13.39 -13.13
N ASN A 22 19.02 14.18 -12.31
CA ASN A 22 19.93 13.68 -11.28
C ASN A 22 19.17 12.81 -10.26
N PHE A 23 18.00 13.25 -9.80
CA PHE A 23 17.18 12.47 -8.88
C PHE A 23 16.81 11.10 -9.45
N MET A 24 16.28 11.08 -10.68
CA MET A 24 15.84 9.84 -11.29
C MET A 24 16.99 8.92 -11.70
N SER A 25 18.18 9.46 -11.96
CA SER A 25 19.38 8.66 -12.23
C SER A 25 19.85 7.88 -11.00
N ALA A 26 19.68 8.45 -9.81
CA ALA A 26 20.08 7.83 -8.54
C ALA A 26 18.97 6.96 -7.92
N LEU A 27 17.72 7.16 -8.32
CA LEU A 27 16.58 6.43 -7.77
C LEU A 27 16.47 5.02 -8.37
N ILE A 28 16.65 4.00 -7.52
CA ILE A 28 16.57 2.58 -7.90
C ILE A 28 15.14 2.05 -7.78
N GLY A 29 14.39 2.53 -6.79
CA GLY A 29 13.06 2.05 -6.49
C GLY A 29 12.41 2.86 -5.37
N ILE A 30 11.09 2.72 -5.26
CA ILE A 30 10.28 3.37 -4.23
C ILE A 30 9.52 2.28 -3.49
N VAL A 31 9.60 2.32 -2.16
CA VAL A 31 8.84 1.41 -1.29
C VAL A 31 7.79 2.22 -0.52
N SER A 32 6.54 1.83 -0.67
CA SER A 32 5.42 2.30 0.14
C SER A 32 4.97 1.19 1.08
N GLN A 33 4.63 1.54 2.31
CA GLN A 33 4.15 0.56 3.28
C GLN A 33 3.00 1.09 4.13
N ARG A 34 2.12 0.17 4.54
CA ARG A 34 1.06 0.41 5.53
C ARG A 34 1.00 -0.75 6.50
N LEU A 35 0.64 -0.45 7.75
CA LEU A 35 0.41 -1.45 8.78
C LEU A 35 -1.09 -1.69 8.93
N LEU A 36 -1.52 -2.93 8.68
CA LEU A 36 -2.89 -3.38 8.91
C LEU A 36 -2.95 -4.06 10.28
N ARG A 37 -4.01 -3.80 11.02
CA ARG A 37 -4.38 -4.60 12.19
C ARG A 37 -4.91 -5.97 11.75
N LEU A 38 -4.52 -7.01 12.47
CA LEU A 38 -5.01 -8.37 12.25
C LEU A 38 -6.23 -8.66 13.14
N LYS A 39 -7.18 -9.45 12.64
CA LYS A 39 -8.30 -9.93 13.45
C LYS A 39 -7.77 -10.67 14.67
N CYS A 40 -8.45 -10.50 15.81
CA CYS A 40 -8.06 -11.20 17.02
C CYS A 40 -8.28 -12.72 16.85
N PRO A 41 -7.26 -13.57 17.06
CA PRO A 41 -7.39 -15.01 16.86
C PRO A 41 -8.32 -15.70 17.88
N GLU A 42 -8.56 -15.08 19.04
CA GLU A 42 -9.40 -15.67 20.11
C GLU A 42 -10.90 -15.39 19.93
N CYS A 43 -11.26 -14.33 19.21
CA CYS A 43 -12.66 -13.92 19.03
C CYS A 43 -13.04 -13.63 17.57
N ALA A 44 -12.19 -14.04 16.63
CA ALA A 44 -12.56 -14.13 15.24
C ALA A 44 -13.58 -15.27 15.04
N PRO A 45 -14.56 -15.11 14.15
CA PRO A 45 -15.53 -16.17 13.84
C PRO A 45 -14.83 -17.40 13.25
N ALA A 46 -15.30 -18.60 13.64
CA ALA A 46 -14.72 -19.88 13.22
C ALA A 46 -14.92 -20.18 11.71
N SER A 47 -16.01 -19.68 11.12
CA SER A 47 -16.23 -19.63 9.68
C SER A 47 -16.18 -18.16 9.25
N PRO A 48 -15.00 -17.58 9.01
CA PRO A 48 -14.89 -16.17 8.70
C PRO A 48 -15.36 -15.93 7.28
N ASP A 49 -16.58 -15.41 7.11
CA ASP A 49 -16.96 -14.77 5.85
C ASP A 49 -15.95 -13.64 5.55
N PRO A 50 -15.54 -13.43 4.28
CA PRO A 50 -14.67 -12.33 3.91
C PRO A 50 -15.22 -11.00 4.44
N GLY A 51 -14.44 -10.31 5.28
CA GLY A 51 -14.85 -9.04 5.88
C GLY A 51 -15.60 -9.12 7.22
N SER A 52 -15.92 -10.31 7.72
CA SER A 52 -16.53 -10.49 9.06
C SER A 52 -15.69 -9.82 10.16
N ARG A 53 -16.34 -9.24 11.18
CA ARG A 53 -15.64 -8.60 12.31
C ARG A 53 -15.45 -9.58 13.46
N SER A 54 -14.33 -9.48 14.17
CA SER A 54 -14.17 -10.11 15.48
C SER A 54 -15.02 -9.37 16.51
N VAL A 55 -15.68 -10.10 17.41
CA VAL A 55 -16.62 -9.52 18.39
C VAL A 55 -15.94 -8.67 19.49
N GLY A 56 -14.63 -8.85 19.67
CA GLY A 56 -13.89 -8.24 20.77
C GLY A 56 -13.90 -9.11 22.03
N CYS A 57 -12.75 -9.21 22.69
CA CYS A 57 -12.57 -9.99 23.91
C CYS A 57 -11.48 -9.35 24.80
N PRO A 58 -11.30 -9.78 26.07
CA PRO A 58 -10.24 -9.26 26.94
C PRO A 58 -8.85 -9.29 26.31
N ALA A 59 -8.52 -10.34 25.54
CA ALA A 59 -7.21 -10.52 24.95
C ALA A 59 -6.88 -9.52 23.82
N CYS A 60 -7.89 -8.97 23.14
CA CYS A 60 -7.71 -7.85 22.21
C CYS A 60 -8.19 -6.51 22.77
N ARG A 61 -8.42 -6.44 24.09
CA ARG A 61 -8.96 -5.25 24.78
C ARG A 61 -10.26 -4.75 24.13
N TYR A 62 -11.11 -5.69 23.74
CA TYR A 62 -12.40 -5.44 23.09
C TYR A 62 -12.32 -4.66 21.76
N THR A 63 -11.16 -4.60 21.12
CA THR A 63 -11.00 -3.90 19.82
C THR A 63 -11.37 -4.76 18.62
N GLY A 64 -11.40 -6.09 18.79
CA GLY A 64 -11.52 -7.05 17.69
C GLY A 64 -10.22 -7.28 16.91
N TYR A 65 -9.13 -6.57 17.24
CA TYR A 65 -7.85 -6.72 16.56
C TYR A 65 -6.71 -7.04 17.52
N ARG A 66 -5.78 -7.90 17.11
CA ARG A 66 -4.57 -8.20 17.87
C ARG A 66 -3.40 -8.47 16.93
N GLY A 67 -2.32 -7.71 17.12
CA GLY A 67 -1.17 -7.74 16.23
C GLY A 67 -1.37 -6.90 14.97
N ARG A 68 -0.29 -6.78 14.19
CA ARG A 68 -0.26 -6.06 12.93
C ARG A 68 0.54 -6.83 11.91
N THR A 69 0.20 -6.60 10.66
CA THR A 69 0.96 -7.05 9.49
C THR A 69 1.29 -5.85 8.62
N VAL A 70 2.25 -5.99 7.74
CA VAL A 70 2.58 -4.98 6.73
C VAL A 70 2.00 -5.40 5.38
N VAL A 71 1.53 -4.41 4.63
CA VAL A 71 1.40 -4.49 3.17
C VAL A 71 2.37 -3.49 2.58
N TRP A 72 3.03 -3.87 1.47
CA TRP A 72 4.07 -3.04 0.85
C TRP A 72 3.91 -2.99 -0.65
N GLU A 73 4.21 -1.87 -1.26
CA GLU A 73 4.27 -1.71 -2.70
C GLU A 73 5.69 -1.30 -3.06
N ILE A 74 6.33 -2.07 -3.94
CA ILE A 74 7.71 -1.84 -4.36
C ILE A 74 7.66 -1.51 -5.85
N VAL A 75 7.91 -0.25 -6.19
CA VAL A 75 7.98 0.24 -7.57
C VAL A 75 9.44 0.39 -7.95
N PRO A 76 10.04 -0.58 -8.69
CA PRO A 76 11.38 -0.41 -9.23
C PRO A 76 11.39 0.68 -10.30
N VAL A 77 12.45 1.49 -10.31
CA VAL A 77 12.62 2.60 -11.26
C VAL A 77 13.57 2.16 -12.36
N ASN A 78 12.98 1.59 -13.41
CA ASN A 78 13.67 1.27 -14.65
C ASN A 78 13.68 2.47 -15.62
N ASP A 79 14.25 2.28 -16.82
CA ASP A 79 14.35 3.33 -17.83
C ASP A 79 12.97 3.85 -18.29
N THR A 80 11.97 2.97 -18.41
CA THR A 80 10.61 3.36 -18.79
C THR A 80 9.96 4.25 -17.72
N ILE A 81 10.00 3.86 -16.45
CA ILE A 81 9.47 4.67 -15.35
C ILE A 81 10.24 6.00 -15.25
N ARG A 82 11.56 5.97 -15.43
CA ARG A 82 12.41 7.18 -15.46
C ARG A 82 11.99 8.15 -16.55
N GLU A 83 11.77 7.65 -17.77
CA GLU A 83 11.32 8.46 -18.90
C GLU A 83 9.94 9.08 -18.65
N LEU A 84 8.97 8.29 -18.15
CA LEU A 84 7.63 8.79 -17.81
C LEU A 84 7.69 9.91 -16.77
N VAL A 85 8.55 9.79 -15.75
CA VAL A 85 8.75 10.82 -14.73
C VAL A 85 9.41 12.07 -15.32
N ILE A 86 10.50 11.93 -16.07
CA ILE A 86 11.22 13.07 -16.67
C ILE A 86 10.31 13.86 -17.61
N ARG A 87 9.47 13.17 -18.39
CA ARG A 87 8.47 13.77 -19.29
C ARG A 87 7.25 14.34 -18.58
N ARG A 88 7.12 14.15 -17.25
CA ARG A 88 5.97 14.57 -16.44
C ARG A 88 4.65 13.98 -16.95
N GLU A 89 4.70 12.72 -17.37
CA GLU A 89 3.52 12.00 -17.83
C GLU A 89 2.48 11.83 -16.71
N PRO A 90 1.19 11.69 -17.04
CA PRO A 90 0.15 11.45 -16.04
C PRO A 90 0.46 10.24 -15.16
N LEU A 91 0.22 10.37 -13.85
CA LEU A 91 0.48 9.30 -12.87
C LEU A 91 -0.19 7.96 -13.22
N ARG A 92 -1.32 7.98 -13.95
CA ARG A 92 -1.98 6.74 -14.42
C ARG A 92 -1.06 5.87 -15.27
N LEU A 93 -0.22 6.48 -16.12
CA LEU A 93 0.67 5.75 -17.02
C LEU A 93 1.80 5.09 -16.23
N ILE A 94 2.32 5.77 -15.21
CA ILE A 94 3.33 5.22 -14.31
C ILE A 94 2.75 4.04 -13.51
N ARG A 95 1.50 4.14 -13.03
CA ARG A 95 0.80 3.05 -12.35
C ARG A 95 0.54 1.86 -13.27
N GLU A 96 0.08 2.12 -14.49
CA GLU A 96 -0.15 1.09 -15.50
C GLU A 96 1.15 0.34 -15.82
N GLN A 97 2.24 1.08 -16.07
CA GLN A 97 3.56 0.51 -16.28
C GLN A 97 4.02 -0.33 -15.08
N SER A 98 3.82 0.16 -13.86
CA SER A 98 4.18 -0.57 -12.64
C SER A 98 3.39 -1.88 -12.53
N ARG A 99 2.08 -1.87 -12.84
CA ARG A 99 1.24 -3.08 -12.88
C ARG A 99 1.70 -4.07 -13.95
N GLN A 100 2.06 -3.60 -15.13
CA GLN A 100 2.63 -4.45 -16.19
C GLN A 100 3.95 -5.11 -15.77
N MET A 101 4.72 -4.45 -14.91
CA MET A 101 5.94 -5.01 -14.29
C MET A 101 5.65 -5.99 -13.14
N GLY A 102 4.38 -6.26 -12.83
CA GLY A 102 3.97 -7.19 -11.77
C GLY A 102 3.95 -6.56 -10.37
N VAL A 103 4.04 -5.24 -10.25
CA VAL A 103 3.88 -4.57 -8.95
C VAL A 103 2.45 -4.78 -8.46
N VAL A 104 2.33 -5.30 -7.24
CA VAL A 104 1.05 -5.52 -6.57
C VAL A 104 0.77 -4.33 -5.67
N SER A 105 -0.39 -3.69 -5.84
CA SER A 105 -0.77 -2.53 -5.02
C SER A 105 -0.94 -2.89 -3.54
N LEU A 106 -0.85 -1.89 -2.67
CA LEU A 106 -1.17 -2.05 -1.24
C LEU A 106 -2.60 -2.58 -1.04
N ARG A 107 -3.55 -2.08 -1.85
CA ARG A 107 -4.96 -2.43 -1.76
C ARG A 107 -5.21 -3.87 -2.19
N ASP A 108 -4.61 -4.32 -3.29
CA ASP A 108 -4.78 -5.69 -3.77
C ASP A 108 -4.21 -6.71 -2.76
N GLN A 109 -3.06 -6.39 -2.15
CA GLN A 109 -2.52 -7.23 -1.07
C GLN A 109 -3.45 -7.27 0.14
N ALA A 110 -3.96 -6.11 0.56
CA ALA A 110 -4.86 -6.02 1.69
C ALA A 110 -6.18 -6.77 1.45
N VAL A 111 -6.75 -6.71 0.24
CA VAL A 111 -7.97 -7.45 -0.14
C VAL A 111 -7.72 -8.96 -0.04
N ARG A 112 -6.57 -9.47 -0.54
CA ARG A 112 -6.20 -10.89 -0.39
C ARG A 112 -6.10 -11.31 1.08
N MET A 113 -5.74 -10.40 1.98
CA MET A 113 -5.71 -10.69 3.42
C MET A 113 -7.12 -10.77 4.02
N VAL A 114 -8.07 -9.96 3.52
CA VAL A 114 -9.48 -10.04 3.93
C VAL A 114 -10.12 -11.33 3.45
N GLU A 115 -9.84 -11.75 2.22
CA GLU A 115 -10.29 -13.03 1.66
C GLU A 115 -9.78 -14.23 2.48
N ARG A 116 -8.58 -14.12 3.06
CA ARG A 116 -8.01 -15.11 3.99
C ARG A 116 -8.52 -14.96 5.43
N GLY A 117 -9.44 -14.03 5.70
CA GLY A 117 -9.99 -13.77 7.03
C GLY A 117 -9.03 -13.10 8.02
N LEU A 118 -7.88 -12.60 7.57
CA LEU A 118 -6.82 -12.06 8.45
C LEU A 118 -7.09 -10.64 8.92
N THR A 119 -7.82 -9.84 8.14
CA THR A 119 -8.19 -8.46 8.46
C THR A 119 -9.59 -8.13 7.92
N THR A 120 -10.03 -6.88 7.96
CA THR A 120 -11.37 -6.44 7.55
C THR A 120 -11.29 -5.36 6.47
N PHE A 121 -12.35 -5.18 5.68
CA PHE A 121 -12.44 -4.07 4.73
C PHE A 121 -12.37 -2.70 5.42
N GLU A 122 -12.97 -2.56 6.59
CA GLU A 122 -12.85 -1.35 7.42
C GLU A 122 -11.39 -1.00 7.74
N GLU A 123 -10.56 -2.00 8.02
CA GLU A 123 -9.15 -1.78 8.28
C GLU A 123 -8.39 -1.36 7.03
N ILE A 124 -8.78 -1.88 5.84
CA ILE A 124 -8.22 -1.42 4.56
C ILE A 124 -8.56 0.05 4.35
N ASP A 125 -9.84 0.41 4.41
CA ASP A 125 -10.32 1.77 4.13
C ASP A 125 -9.74 2.80 5.11
N ARG A 126 -9.35 2.38 6.31
CA ARG A 126 -8.68 3.23 7.31
C ARG A 126 -7.25 3.61 6.93
N VAL A 127 -6.53 2.79 6.17
CA VAL A 127 -5.07 2.92 5.99
C VAL A 127 -4.59 2.93 4.55
N VAL A 128 -5.40 2.44 3.61
CA VAL A 128 -5.12 2.42 2.17
C VAL A 128 -6.17 3.27 1.47
N SER A 129 -5.74 4.16 0.58
CA SER A 129 -6.69 5.05 -0.11
C SER A 129 -7.50 4.27 -1.16
N PRO A 130 -8.77 4.64 -1.44
CA PRO A 130 -9.57 3.98 -2.47
C PRO A 130 -8.98 4.08 -3.89
N ASN A 131 -8.18 5.12 -4.13
CA ASN A 131 -7.58 5.45 -5.42
C ASN A 131 -6.14 4.90 -5.59
N GLU A 132 -5.75 3.99 -4.71
CA GLU A 132 -4.45 3.30 -4.68
C GLU A 132 -4.53 1.96 -5.43
#